data_AF-A0A3A9S8K1-F1
#
_entry.id   AF-A0A3A9S8K1-F1
#
_cell.length_a   1.000
_cell.length_b   1.000
_cell.length_c   1.000
_cell.angle_alpha   90.00
_cell.angle_beta   90.00
_cell.angle_gamma   90.00
#
_symmetry.space_group_name_H-M   'P 1'
#
loop_
_entity.id
_entity.type
_entity.pdbx_description
1 polymer ?
#
loop_
_entity_poly.entity_id
_entity_poly.type
_entity_poly.pdbx_seq_one_letter_code
_entity_poly.pdbx_strand_id
1 'polypeptide(L)' 'MGRLEAEIAEYVGNYTRRRGYPPTVEELISSFGLITIMCMMFYVLSLYRIGMIRNSLFFGTGNLQLIPMKID' A
#
# COMPACT_ATOMS: atom_id res chain seq x y z
N MET A 1 -15.93 -5.91 7.51
CA MET A 1 -14.63 -5.38 7.02
C MET A 1 -14.63 -5.05 5.52
N GLY A 2 -15.43 -5.72 4.67
CA GLY A 2 -15.39 -5.51 3.20
C GLY A 2 -15.71 -4.10 2.66
N ARG A 3 -16.46 -3.26 3.38
CA ARG A 3 -16.71 -1.86 2.91
C ARG A 3 -15.43 -1.04 2.87
N LEU A 4 -14.59 -1.17 3.89
CA LEU A 4 -13.35 -0.42 3.99
C LEU A 4 -12.31 -0.95 2.99
N GLU A 5 -12.29 -2.26 2.73
CA GLU A 5 -11.47 -2.87 1.68
C GLU A 5 -11.88 -2.34 0.29
N ALA A 6 -13.17 -2.23 0.02
CA ALA A 6 -13.68 -1.65 -1.22
C ALA A 6 -13.29 -0.17 -1.37
N GLU A 7 -13.38 0.62 -0.30
CA GLU A 7 -12.95 2.03 -0.29
C GLU A 7 -11.44 2.16 -0.54
N ILE A 8 -10.61 1.30 0.06
CA ILE A 8 -9.16 1.25 -0.19
C ILE A 8 -8.89 0.84 -1.65
N ALA A 9 -9.56 -0.19 -2.17
CA ALA A 9 -9.39 -0.64 -3.56
C ALA A 9 -9.75 0.45 -4.56
N GLU A 10 -10.88 1.13 -4.34
CA GLU A 10 -11.34 2.23 -5.17
C GLU A 10 -10.35 3.39 -5.12
N TYR A 11 -9.88 3.76 -3.92
CA TYR A 11 -8.85 4.79 -3.77
C TYR A 11 -7.60 4.43 -4.56
N VAL A 12 -7.06 3.22 -4.39
CA VAL A 12 -5.86 2.75 -5.07
C VAL A 12 -6.03 2.79 -6.59
N GLY A 13 -7.17 2.33 -7.11
CA GLY A 13 -7.48 2.36 -8.54
C GLY A 13 -7.64 3.77 -9.09
N ASN A 14 -8.30 4.67 -8.35
CA ASN A 14 -8.43 6.08 -8.72
C ASN A 14 -7.08 6.81 -8.66
N TYR A 15 -6.27 6.53 -7.65
CA TYR A 15 -4.95 7.10 -7.44
C TYR A 15 -4.03 6.76 -8.62
N THR A 16 -3.97 5.47 -8.96
CA THR A 16 -3.17 4.97 -10.09
C THR A 16 -3.60 5.60 -11.41
N ARG A 17 -4.92 5.70 -11.66
CA ARG A 17 -5.44 6.36 -12.87
C ARG A 17 -5.09 7.84 -12.96
N ARG A 18 -5.11 8.56 -11.82
CA ARG A 18 -4.85 10.01 -11.78
C ARG A 18 -3.37 10.35 -11.82
N ARG A 19 -2.52 9.55 -11.18
CA ARG A 19 -1.08 9.85 -11.03
C ARG A 19 -0.17 9.03 -11.93
N GLY A 20 -0.68 7.96 -12.54
CA GLY A 20 0.11 7.05 -13.36
C GLY A 20 1.00 6.09 -12.56
N TYR A 21 0.88 6.07 -11.22
CA TYR A 21 1.62 5.14 -10.37
C TYR A 21 0.75 4.66 -9.18
N PRO A 22 0.90 3.41 -8.71
CA PRO A 22 0.19 2.93 -7.52
C PRO A 22 0.65 3.64 -6.24
N PRO A 23 -0.27 3.92 -5.30
CA PRO A 23 0.06 4.68 -4.09
C PRO A 23 1.03 3.93 -3.18
N THR A 24 1.73 4.68 -2.32
CA THR A 24 2.53 4.11 -1.23
C THR A 24 1.71 3.89 0.04
N VAL A 25 2.27 3.14 0.99
CA VAL A 25 1.64 2.92 2.30
C VAL A 25 1.47 4.23 3.07
N GLU A 26 2.39 5.17 2.96
CA GLU A 26 2.32 6.50 3.59
C GLU A 26 1.21 7.36 2.95
N GLU A 27 1.04 7.27 1.63
CA GLU A 27 -0.06 7.97 0.93
C GLU A 27 -1.43 7.39 1.33
N LEU A 28 -1.48 6.08 1.62
CA LEU A 28 -2.66 5.43 2.21
C LEU A 28 -2.88 5.87 3.67
N ILE A 29 -1.83 5.92 4.49
CA ILE A 29 -1.91 6.39 5.89
C ILE A 29 -2.36 7.85 5.94
N SER A 30 -1.87 8.69 5.04
CA SER A 30 -2.27 10.10 4.95
C SER A 30 -3.74 10.28 4.57
N SER A 31 -4.34 9.29 3.89
CA SER A 31 -5.72 9.38 3.40
C SER A 31 -6.73 8.70 4.33
N PHE A 32 -6.37 7.55 4.90
CA PHE A 32 -7.26 6.72 5.72
C PHE A 32 -6.92 6.74 7.21
N GLY A 33 -5.75 7.25 7.59
CA GLY A 33 -5.23 7.24 8.94
C GLY A 33 -4.44 5.98 9.29
N LEU A 34 -3.47 6.13 10.20
CA LEU A 34 -2.55 5.05 10.57
C LEU A 34 -3.27 3.83 11.16
N ILE A 35 -4.21 4.06 12.09
CA ILE A 35 -4.93 2.97 12.78
C ILE A 35 -5.72 2.14 11.77
N THR A 36 -6.41 2.80 10.83
CA THR A 36 -7.18 2.16 9.76
C THR A 36 -6.32 1.26 8.89
N ILE A 37 -5.17 1.75 8.44
CA ILE A 37 -4.22 0.99 7.61
C ILE A 37 -3.60 -0.17 8.40
N MET A 38 -3.28 0.02 9.67
CA MET A 38 -2.77 -1.06 10.53
C MET A 38 -3.83 -2.16 10.77
N CYS A 39 -5.10 -1.79 10.96
CA CYS A 39 -6.19 -2.77 11.05
C CYS A 39 -6.42 -3.53 9.74
N MET A 40 -6.10 -2.91 8.59
CA MET A 40 -6.22 -3.51 7.25
C MET A 40 -4.89 -4.03 6.70
N MET A 41 -3.88 -4.25 7.56
CA MET A 41 -2.53 -4.54 7.10
C MET A 41 -2.45 -5.80 6.22
N PHE A 42 -3.25 -6.83 6.50
CA PHE A 42 -3.32 -8.02 5.63
C PHE A 42 -3.87 -7.73 4.23
N TYR A 43 -4.88 -6.86 4.14
CA TYR A 43 -5.44 -6.46 2.85
C TYR A 43 -4.45 -5.59 2.06
N VAL A 44 -3.82 -4.63 2.75
CA VAL A 44 -2.76 -3.77 2.18
C VAL A 44 -1.57 -4.61 1.68
N LEU A 45 -1.14 -5.62 2.44
CA LEU A 45 -0.10 -6.55 2.00
C LEU A 45 -0.53 -7.36 0.77
N SER A 46 -1.81 -7.74 0.68
CA SER A 46 -2.34 -8.46 -0.48
C SER A 46 -2.32 -7.57 -1.73
N LEU A 47 -2.72 -6.30 -1.61
CA LEU A 47 -2.62 -5.31 -2.68
C LEU A 47 -1.17 -5.03 -3.09
N TYR A 48 -0.25 -5.00 -2.12
CA TYR A 48 1.19 -4.89 -2.39
C TYR A 48 1.71 -6.08 -3.21
N ARG A 49 1.33 -7.31 -2.85
CA ARG A 49 1.76 -8.53 -3.57
C ARG A 49 1.35 -8.55 -5.05
N ILE A 50 0.22 -7.92 -5.38
CA ILE A 50 -0.26 -7.81 -6.77
C ILE A 50 0.19 -6.51 -7.47
N GLY A 51 1.06 -5.73 -6.84
CA GLY A 51 1.63 -4.50 -7.43
C GLY A 51 0.69 -3.29 -7.43
N MET A 52 -0.43 -3.36 -6.69
CA MET A 52 -1.40 -2.26 -6.57
C MET A 52 -1.00 -1.23 -5.50
N ILE A 53 0.00 -1.53 -4.68
CA ILE A 53 0.61 -0.60 -3.73
C ILE A 53 2.11 -0.65 -3.95
N ARG A 54 2.76 0.51 -3.98
CA ARG A 54 4.21 0.59 -4.04
C ARG A 54 4.78 0.64 -2.63
N ASN A 55 5.97 0.09 -2.48
CA ASN A 55 6.75 0.43 -1.31
C ASN A 55 7.19 1.88 -1.43
N SER A 56 7.27 2.58 -0.32
CA SER A 56 7.64 3.98 -0.36
C SER A 56 9.08 4.14 -0.79
N LEU A 57 9.34 5.20 -1.55
CA LEU A 57 10.69 5.63 -1.89
C LEU A 57 11.48 6.10 -0.64
N PHE A 58 10.91 6.01 0.57
CA PHE A 58 11.61 6.20 1.85
C PHE A 58 12.23 4.92 2.42
N PHE A 59 12.35 3.84 1.65
CA PHE A 59 13.35 2.78 1.89
C PHE A 59 14.73 3.15 1.30
N GLY A 60 15.12 4.43 1.43
CA GLY A 60 16.34 5.01 0.86
C GLY A 60 17.30 5.63 1.88
N THR A 61 17.00 5.57 3.18
CA THR A 61 17.95 5.96 4.24
C THR A 61 18.38 4.73 5.03
N GLY A 62 19.59 4.24 4.73
CA GLY A 62 20.44 3.45 5.63
C GLY A 62 19.81 2.21 6.28
N ASN A 63 20.26 1.03 5.85
CA ASN A 63 20.24 -0.25 6.58
C ASN A 63 18.95 -1.08 6.59
N LEU A 64 17.81 -0.61 6.09
CA LEU A 64 16.63 -1.47 5.88
C LEU A 64 16.54 -1.90 4.41
N GLN A 65 17.43 -2.81 4.03
CA GLN A 65 17.27 -3.56 2.79
C GLN A 65 15.99 -4.39 2.90
N LEU A 66 15.12 -4.26 1.89
CA LEU A 66 14.02 -5.17 1.63
C LEU A 66 14.50 -6.61 1.85
N ILE A 67 13.85 -7.37 2.72
CA ILE A 67 13.94 -8.83 2.62
C ILE A 67 13.24 -9.15 1.30
N PRO A 68 13.96 -9.60 0.25
CA PRO A 68 13.29 -10.09 -0.94
C PRO A 68 12.47 -11.29 -0.46
N MET A 69 11.13 -11.21 -0.52
CA MET A 69 10.32 -12.41 -0.42
C MET A 69 10.71 -13.28 -1.62
N LYS A 70 11.50 -14.32 -1.38
CA LYS A 70 11.65 -15.42 -2.32
C LYS A 70 10.24 -15.92 -2.63
N ILE A 71 9.89 -15.84 -3.91
CA ILE A 71 8.79 -16.60 -4.47
C ILE A 71 9.44 -17.95 -4.80
N ASP A 72 9.18 -18.95 -3.96
CA ASP A 72 9.34 -20.36 -4.35
C ASP A 72 8.18 -20.77 -5.29
#